data_AF-A0A8S1B286-F1
#
_entry.id   AF-A0A8S1B286-F1
#
_cell.length_a   1.000
_cell.length_b   1.000
_cell.length_c   1.000
_cell.angle_alpha   90.00
_cell.angle_beta   90.00
_cell.angle_gamma   90.00
#
_symmetry.space_group_name_H-M   'P 1'
#
loop_
_entity.id
_entity.type
_entity.pdbx_description
1 polymer ?
#
loop_
_entity_poly.entity_id
_entity_poly.type
_entity_poly.pdbx_seq_one_letter_code
_entity_poly.pdbx_strand_id
1 'polypeptide(L)'
;MPKCFSPDYINTRVIIDCTEFRIEIPTAVDDHVVCYSHYKKGFTAKVIIGITPGGFISLKSKVAGGRKTDSPMTIESRLVDLLETGDIVLADKGVPALKKVIDESGKEVKIVMSRFLANKNELS
;
A
#
# COMPACT_ATOMS: atom_id res chain seq x y z
N MET A 1 -10.36 15.22 -3.84
CA MET A 1 -9.00 15.67 -3.51
C MET A 1 -9.09 17.04 -2.85
N PRO A 2 -8.42 17.30 -1.71
CA PRO A 2 -8.39 18.63 -1.13
C PRO A 2 -7.68 19.64 -2.04
N LYS A 3 -8.11 20.91 -2.01
CA LYS A 3 -7.61 21.96 -2.91
C LYS A 3 -6.10 22.22 -2.78
N CYS A 4 -5.51 21.98 -1.61
CA CYS A 4 -4.08 22.16 -1.38
C CYS A 4 -3.17 21.18 -2.14
N PHE A 5 -3.73 20.12 -2.74
CA PHE A 5 -3.00 19.17 -3.59
C PHE A 5 -3.11 19.49 -5.10
N SER A 6 -3.81 20.58 -5.44
CA SER A 6 -3.89 21.07 -6.82
C SER A 6 -2.69 21.97 -7.15
N PRO A 7 -2.19 21.94 -8.40
CA PRO A 7 -2.62 21.10 -9.51
C PRO A 7 -1.97 19.71 -9.54
N ASP A 8 -0.89 19.51 -8.78
CA ASP A 8 0.07 18.41 -8.97
C ASP A 8 -0.52 17.00 -8.80
N TYR A 9 -1.60 16.86 -8.02
CA TYR A 9 -2.22 15.58 -7.68
C TYR A 9 -3.71 15.53 -8.01
N ILE A 10 -4.20 16.39 -8.91
CA ILE A 10 -5.62 16.40 -9.28
C ILE A 10 -6.06 15.09 -9.97
N ASN A 11 -5.13 14.44 -10.68
CA ASN A 11 -5.33 13.16 -11.37
C ASN A 11 -5.07 11.95 -10.47
N THR A 12 -5.02 12.11 -9.15
CA THR A 12 -4.92 10.93 -8.27
C THR A 12 -6.15 10.04 -8.44
N ARG A 13 -5.91 8.80 -8.87
CA ARG A 13 -6.92 7.76 -8.96
C ARG A 13 -7.20 7.16 -7.60
N VAL A 14 -6.13 6.84 -6.88
CA VAL A 14 -6.17 6.07 -5.64
C VAL A 14 -4.97 6.39 -4.75
N ILE A 15 -5.24 6.42 -3.45
CA ILE A 15 -4.24 6.47 -2.38
C ILE A 15 -4.23 5.09 -1.74
N ILE A 16 -3.09 4.42 -1.70
CA ILE A 16 -2.98 3.06 -1.16
C ILE A 16 -2.15 3.02 0.12
N ASP A 17 -2.59 2.19 1.05
CA ASP A 17 -1.89 1.90 2.29
C ASP A 17 -2.06 0.41 2.68
N CYS A 18 -1.04 -0.16 3.32
CA CYS A 18 -1.13 -1.50 3.89
C CYS A 18 -1.57 -1.39 5.35
N THR A 19 -2.85 -1.62 5.59
CA THR A 19 -3.43 -1.55 6.93
C THR A 19 -3.16 -2.85 7.69
N GLU A 20 -2.44 -2.72 8.81
CA GLU A 20 -2.16 -3.82 9.73
C GLU A 20 -2.89 -3.64 11.06
N PHE A 21 -3.66 -4.65 11.48
CA PHE A 21 -4.45 -4.61 12.71
C PHE A 21 -4.27 -5.91 13.52
N ARG A 22 -4.44 -5.82 14.84
CA ARG A 22 -4.33 -6.97 15.74
C ARG A 22 -5.49 -7.93 15.55
N ILE A 23 -5.18 -9.22 15.69
CA ILE A 23 -6.15 -10.30 15.71
C ILE A 23 -6.00 -11.10 17.01
N GLU A 24 -6.97 -11.98 17.27
CA GLU A 24 -6.83 -12.98 18.32
C GLU A 24 -5.67 -13.95 18.03
N ILE A 25 -5.20 -14.63 19.07
CA ILE A 25 -4.14 -15.62 18.92
C ILE A 25 -4.71 -16.78 18.09
N PRO A 26 -4.13 -17.10 16.92
CA PRO A 26 -4.63 -18.21 16.12
C PRO A 26 -4.54 -19.53 16.90
N THR A 27 -5.40 -20.50 16.63
CA THR A 27 -5.34 -21.79 17.33
C THR A 27 -4.31 -22.74 16.73
N ALA A 28 -4.08 -22.65 15.41
CA ALA A 28 -3.12 -23.50 14.70
C ALA A 28 -1.70 -22.93 14.74
N VAL A 29 -0.71 -23.79 14.97
CA VAL A 29 0.70 -23.39 15.06
C VAL A 29 1.19 -22.76 13.74
N ASP A 30 0.75 -23.26 12.59
CA ASP A 30 1.12 -22.70 11.29
C ASP A 30 0.63 -21.26 11.13
N ASP A 31 -0.57 -20.95 11.64
CA ASP A 31 -1.12 -19.60 11.60
C ASP A 31 -0.38 -18.65 12.55
N HIS A 32 0.27 -19.16 13.61
CA HIS A 32 1.15 -18.33 14.44
C HIS A 32 2.32 -17.80 13.61
N VAL A 33 2.92 -18.68 12.81
CA VAL A 33 4.07 -18.36 11.95
C VAL A 33 3.69 -17.31 10.90
N VAL A 34 2.46 -17.39 10.39
CA VAL A 34 1.95 -16.49 9.33
C VAL A 34 1.46 -15.16 9.89
N CYS A 35 0.79 -15.16 11.04
CA CYS A 35 0.16 -13.97 11.61
C CYS A 35 1.05 -13.18 12.56
N TYR A 36 2.14 -13.75 13.07
CA TYR A 36 3.02 -13.01 13.99
C TYR A 36 3.79 -11.91 13.26
N SER A 37 3.52 -10.66 13.64
CA SER A 37 4.22 -9.48 13.17
C SER A 37 5.31 -9.09 14.14
N HIS A 38 6.56 -9.14 13.67
CA HIS A 38 7.70 -8.62 14.41
C HIS A 38 7.60 -7.11 14.64
N TYR A 39 7.01 -6.38 13.69
CA TYR A 39 6.86 -4.93 13.76
C TYR A 39 5.87 -4.52 14.86
N LYS A 40 4.71 -5.18 14.94
CA LYS A 40 3.68 -4.89 15.95
C LYS A 40 3.82 -5.71 17.24
N LYS A 41 4.81 -6.60 17.31
CA LYS A 41 5.10 -7.51 18.43
C LYS A 41 3.86 -8.29 18.87
N GLY A 42 3.21 -8.97 17.93
CA GLY A 42 2.00 -9.75 18.21
C GLY A 42 1.35 -10.30 16.94
N PHE A 43 0.23 -10.99 17.10
CA PHE A 43 -0.54 -11.54 15.98
C PHE A 43 -1.37 -10.45 15.32
N THR A 44 -1.18 -10.28 14.02
CA THR A 44 -1.87 -9.28 13.21
C THR A 44 -2.31 -9.88 11.88
N ALA A 45 -3.27 -9.20 11.26
CA ALA A 45 -3.62 -9.38 9.88
C ALA A 45 -3.36 -8.08 9.12
N LYS A 46 -3.11 -8.22 7.82
CA LYS A 46 -2.83 -7.13 6.89
C LYS A 46 -3.79 -7.15 5.73
N VAL A 47 -4.14 -5.97 5.26
CA VAL A 47 -4.94 -5.76 4.05
C VAL A 47 -4.48 -4.49 3.35
N ILE A 48 -4.38 -4.52 2.03
CA ILE A 48 -4.19 -3.30 1.26
C ILE A 48 -5.55 -2.66 1.03
N ILE A 49 -5.65 -1.40 1.43
CA ILE A 49 -6.82 -0.57 1.17
C ILE A 49 -6.40 0.53 0.22
N GLY A 50 -7.17 0.68 -0.87
CA GLY A 50 -7.11 1.84 -1.72
C GLY A 50 -8.29 2.75 -1.44
N ILE A 51 -8.02 4.03 -1.22
CA ILE A 51 -9.04 5.07 -1.04
C ILE A 51 -9.01 6.03 -2.23
N THR A 52 -10.18 6.48 -2.66
CA THR A 52 -10.30 7.55 -3.64
C THR A 52 -9.89 8.89 -3.02
N PRO A 53 -9.55 9.91 -3.82
CA PRO A 53 -9.32 11.26 -3.29
C PRO A 53 -10.55 11.91 -2.62
N GLY A 54 -11.73 11.29 -2.73
CA GLY A 54 -12.95 11.68 -2.03
C GLY A 54 -13.11 11.01 -0.66
N GLY A 55 -12.22 10.09 -0.29
CA GLY A 55 -12.25 9.39 1.00
C GLY A 55 -13.02 8.07 1.00
N PHE A 56 -13.45 7.57 -0.16
CA PHE A 56 -14.16 6.30 -0.27
C PHE A 56 -13.21 5.13 -0.51
N ILE A 57 -13.50 3.97 0.06
CA ILE A 57 -12.75 2.74 -0.24
C ILE A 57 -13.07 2.28 -1.67
N SER A 58 -12.05 2.13 -2.50
CA SER A 58 -12.16 1.68 -3.89
C SER A 58 -11.42 0.38 -4.20
N LEU A 59 -10.53 -0.05 -3.31
CA LEU A 59 -9.77 -1.30 -3.45
C LEU A 59 -9.64 -1.97 -2.10
N LYS A 60 -9.77 -3.30 -2.08
CA LYS A 60 -9.33 -4.15 -0.97
C LYS A 60 -8.62 -5.38 -1.52
N SER A 61 -7.47 -5.73 -0.95
CA SER A 61 -6.82 -7.01 -1.27
C SER A 61 -7.47 -8.17 -0.50
N LYS A 62 -7.03 -9.40 -0.79
CA LYS A 62 -7.19 -10.50 0.17
C LYS A 62 -6.44 -10.17 1.45
N VAL A 63 -6.95 -10.68 2.57
CA VAL A 63 -6.29 -10.57 3.87
C VAL A 63 -5.07 -11.50 3.89
N ALA A 64 -3.96 -11.01 4.44
CA ALA A 64 -2.76 -11.79 4.70
C ALA A 64 -2.42 -11.74 6.19
N GLY A 65 -1.60 -12.69 6.66
CA GLY A 65 -1.04 -12.62 8.00
C GLY A 65 -0.03 -11.48 8.15
N GLY A 66 0.13 -11.01 9.38
CA GLY A 66 1.02 -9.92 9.79
C GLY A 66 2.47 -10.03 9.33
N ARG A 67 2.96 -11.26 9.12
CA ARG A 67 4.33 -11.50 8.67
C ARG A 67 4.57 -11.14 7.21
N LYS A 68 3.52 -11.13 6.38
CA LYS A 68 3.67 -10.87 4.94
C LYS A 68 4.12 -9.42 4.71
N THR A 69 5.05 -9.23 3.78
CA THR A 69 5.53 -7.90 3.39
C THR A 69 4.57 -7.24 2.42
N ASP A 70 4.57 -5.91 2.39
CA ASP A 70 3.56 -5.14 1.67
C ASP A 70 3.77 -5.20 0.14
N SER A 71 5.02 -5.37 -0.31
CA SER A 71 5.35 -5.41 -1.74
C SER A 71 4.66 -6.56 -2.49
N PRO A 72 4.79 -7.85 -2.09
CA PRO A 72 4.04 -8.95 -2.69
C PRO A 72 2.52 -8.75 -2.63
N MET A 73 2.01 -8.25 -1.50
CA MET A 73 0.57 -7.99 -1.36
C MET A 73 0.08 -6.95 -2.38
N THR A 74 0.90 -5.94 -2.67
CA THR A 74 0.53 -4.88 -3.62
C THR A 74 0.42 -5.40 -5.03
N ILE A 75 1.29 -6.33 -5.43
CA ILE A 75 1.20 -7.01 -6.73
C ILE A 75 -0.06 -7.88 -6.78
N GLU A 76 -0.29 -8.68 -5.73
CA GLU A 76 -1.46 -9.56 -5.61
C GLU A 76 -2.79 -8.79 -5.51
N SER A 77 -2.76 -7.51 -5.16
CA SER A 77 -3.96 -6.65 -5.09
C SER A 77 -4.61 -6.40 -6.46
N ARG A 78 -3.89 -6.70 -7.55
CA ARG A 78 -4.31 -6.44 -8.94
C ARG A 78 -4.65 -4.98 -9.23
N LEU A 79 -4.15 -4.06 -8.41
CA LEU A 79 -4.35 -2.63 -8.62
C LEU A 79 -3.95 -2.19 -10.05
N VAL A 80 -2.83 -2.72 -10.57
CA VAL A 80 -2.30 -2.36 -11.90
C VAL A 80 -3.31 -2.62 -13.02
N ASP A 81 -4.13 -3.67 -12.90
CA ASP A 81 -5.14 -4.01 -13.89
C ASP A 81 -6.20 -2.90 -14.02
N LEU A 82 -6.46 -2.18 -12.92
CA LEU A 82 -7.49 -1.14 -12.82
C LEU A 82 -7.01 0.26 -13.18
N LEU A 83 -5.69 0.46 -13.31
CA LEU A 83 -5.11 1.77 -13.61
C LEU A 83 -5.17 2.09 -15.10
N GLU A 84 -5.29 3.37 -15.43
CA GLU A 84 -5.29 3.91 -16.79
C GLU A 84 -4.10 4.84 -17.00
N THR A 85 -3.61 4.96 -18.23
CA THR A 85 -2.57 5.93 -18.59
C THR A 85 -3.00 7.35 -18.17
N GLY A 86 -2.12 8.07 -17.48
CA GLY A 86 -2.37 9.40 -16.93
C GLY A 86 -2.81 9.40 -15.46
N ASP A 87 -3.14 8.24 -14.88
CA ASP A 87 -3.49 8.14 -13.46
C ASP A 87 -2.28 8.47 -12.57
N ILE A 88 -2.56 9.01 -11.39
CA ILE A 88 -1.59 9.15 -10.29
C ILE A 88 -1.99 8.20 -9.16
N VAL A 89 -1.03 7.42 -8.68
CA VAL A 89 -1.17 6.59 -7.47
C VAL A 89 -0.36 7.22 -6.35
N LEU A 90 -1.01 7.56 -5.24
CA LEU A 90 -0.32 7.97 -4.02
C LEU A 90 -0.14 6.73 -3.14
N ALA A 91 1.06 6.51 -2.62
CA ALA A 91 1.34 5.33 -1.82
C ALA A 91 2.33 5.63 -0.68
N ASP A 92 2.32 4.78 0.34
CA ASP A 92 3.42 4.78 1.32
C ASP A 92 4.70 4.16 0.71
N LYS A 93 5.86 4.40 1.33
CA LYS A 93 7.18 3.89 0.85
C LYS A 93 7.28 2.36 0.81
N GLY A 94 6.39 1.63 1.48
CA GLY A 94 6.42 0.16 1.57
C GLY A 94 6.16 -0.60 0.26
N VAL A 95 5.83 0.08 -0.83
CA VAL A 95 5.38 -0.55 -2.09
C VAL A 95 6.25 -0.24 -3.34
N PRO A 96 7.60 -0.25 -3.27
CA PRO A 96 8.43 0.06 -4.43
C PRO A 96 8.25 -0.93 -5.58
N ALA A 97 7.84 -2.17 -5.28
CA ALA A 97 7.61 -3.20 -6.28
C ALA A 97 6.45 -2.86 -7.23
N LEU A 98 5.48 -2.04 -6.81
CA LEU A 98 4.38 -1.61 -7.66
C LEU A 98 4.86 -0.82 -8.87
N LYS A 99 5.90 0.01 -8.69
CA LYS A 99 6.49 0.81 -9.79
C LYS A 99 6.97 -0.09 -10.93
N LYS A 100 7.71 -1.15 -10.59
CA LYS A 100 8.23 -2.09 -11.56
C LYS A 100 7.11 -2.76 -12.37
N VAL A 101 6.04 -3.18 -11.70
CA VAL A 101 4.89 -3.83 -12.37
C VAL A 101 4.14 -2.86 -13.28
N ILE A 102 4.03 -1.59 -12.88
CA ILE A 102 3.45 -0.55 -13.75
C ILE A 102 4.33 -0.33 -14.98
N ASP A 103 5.65 -0.19 -14.80
CA ASP A 103 6.59 0.01 -15.91
C ASP A 103 6.52 -1.17 -16.90
N GLU A 104 6.39 -2.40 -16.40
CA GLU A 104 6.21 -3.62 -17.22
C GLU A 104 4.85 -3.69 -17.92
N SER A 105 3.81 -3.04 -17.37
CA SER A 105 2.47 -3.00 -17.97
C SER A 105 2.36 -2.08 -19.19
N GLY A 106 3.35 -1.21 -19.42
CA GLY A 106 3.35 -0.21 -20.49
C GLY A 106 2.39 0.97 -20.28
N LYS A 107 1.73 1.07 -19.12
CA LYS A 107 0.85 2.18 -18.76
C LYS A 107 1.66 3.36 -18.23
N GLU A 108 1.37 4.57 -18.70
CA GLU A 108 2.02 5.79 -18.20
C GLU A 108 1.33 6.25 -16.92
N VAL A 109 1.63 5.59 -15.80
CA VAL A 109 1.07 5.91 -14.47
C VAL A 109 2.15 6.49 -13.57
N LYS A 110 1.85 7.61 -12.90
CA LYS A 110 2.77 8.24 -11.95
C LYS A 110 2.52 7.70 -10.54
N ILE A 111 3.47 6.96 -10.00
CA ILE A 111 3.47 6.62 -8.57
C ILE A 111 4.21 7.70 -7.78
N VAL A 112 3.56 8.23 -6.76
CA VAL A 112 4.14 9.19 -5.82
C VAL A 112 4.18 8.55 -4.44
N MET A 113 5.38 8.32 -3.93
CA MET A 113 5.61 7.85 -2.57
C MET A 113 6.10 9.00 -1.70
N SER A 114 5.61 9.10 -0.46
CA SER A 114 6.04 10.16 0.45
C SER A 114 7.55 10.09 0.71
N ARG A 115 8.22 11.24 0.80
CA ARG A 115 9.68 11.35 0.90
C ARG A 115 10.25 11.30 2.32
N PHE A 116 9.48 10.99 3.37
CA PHE A 116 9.82 11.18 4.80
C PHE A 116 11.19 10.65 5.34
N LEU A 117 12.03 10.00 4.53
CA LEU A 117 13.42 9.61 4.87
C LEU A 117 14.44 9.95 3.75
N ALA A 118 14.16 10.93 2.88
CA ALA A 118 15.13 11.35 1.87
C ALA A 118 16.34 12.06 2.49
N ASN A 119 16.18 12.69 3.66
CA ASN A 119 17.25 13.34 4.41
C ASN A 119 17.41 12.67 5.78
N LYS A 120 18.36 11.74 5.89
CA LYS A 120 18.78 11.14 7.18
C LYS A 120 19.72 12.05 8.00
N ASN A 121 19.76 13.36 7.72
CA ASN A 121 20.72 14.30 8.32
C ASN A 121 20.13 15.38 9.23
N GLU A 122 18.83 15.36 9.56
CA GLU A 122 18.24 16.47 10.34
C GLU A 122 17.63 16.08 11.70
N LEU A 123 17.85 14.86 12.19
CA LEU A 123 17.52 14.52 13.57
C LEU A 123 18.62 13.61 14.15
N SER A 124 19.72 14.24 14.57
CA SER A 124 20.68 13.71 15.55
C SER A 124 20.68 14.63 16.76
#